data_AF-A0A6G7J9U5-F1
#
_entry.id   AF-A0A6G7J9U5-F1
#
_cell.length_a   1.000
_cell.length_b   1.000
_cell.length_c   1.000
_cell.angle_alpha   90.00
_cell.angle_beta   90.00
_cell.angle_gamma   90.00
#
_symmetry.space_group_name_H-M   'P 1'
#
loop_
_entity.id
_entity.type
_entity.pdbx_description
1 polymer ?
#
loop_
_entity_poly.entity_id
_entity_poly.type
_entity_poly.pdbx_seq_one_letter_code
_entity_poly.pdbx_strand_id
1 'polypeptide(L)'
;MNTGILIKKRQAVVETICYLYSILFLYTASSKLMGLSDFKLQLGRSQLLGPFAEWIAWIVPLLEIVLAILLLTKVYRLVALYGSLILMSLFTGYIVWMLRFSDHIPCSCGGVISSMGWETHLVFNAFWIVLALIGIVLMENTRKKSTSKNTVQ
;
A
#
# COMPACT_ATOMS: atom_id res chain seq x y z
N MET A 1 31.77 9.14 16.53
CA MET A 1 31.75 9.45 15.07
C MET A 1 30.82 8.55 14.23
N ASN A 2 30.25 7.44 14.76
CA ASN A 2 29.49 6.46 13.95
C ASN A 2 27.97 6.70 13.86
N THR A 3 27.40 7.51 14.76
CA THR A 3 25.94 7.67 14.91
C THR A 3 25.29 8.45 13.75
N GLY A 4 25.99 9.44 13.18
CA GLY A 4 25.46 10.28 12.09
C GLY A 4 25.33 9.53 10.76
N ILE A 5 26.26 8.62 10.46
CA ILE A 5 26.24 7.79 9.25
C ILE A 5 25.05 6.82 9.29
N LEU A 6 24.81 6.21 10.45
CA LEU A 6 23.67 5.29 10.64
C LEU A 6 22.32 6.00 10.48
N ILE A 7 22.18 7.25 10.93
CA ILE A 7 20.94 8.02 10.77
C ILE A 7 20.69 8.36 9.30
N LYS A 8 21.71 8.83 8.56
CA LYS A 8 21.59 9.10 7.12
C LYS A 8 21.23 7.85 6.32
N LYS A 9 21.85 6.70 6.62
CA LYS A 9 21.52 5.43 5.96
C LYS A 9 20.07 5.02 6.21
N ARG A 10 19.56 5.14 7.45
CA ARG A 10 18.16 4.84 7.79
C ARG A 10 17.19 5.76 7.08
N GLN A 11 17.50 7.06 7.00
CA GLN A 11 16.68 8.02 6.25
C GLN A 11 16.62 7.68 4.77
N ALA A 12 17.76 7.33 4.16
CA ALA A 12 17.80 6.90 2.76
C ALA A 12 16.92 5.66 2.52
N VAL A 13 16.97 4.65 3.41
CA VAL A 13 16.11 3.46 3.31
C VAL A 13 14.63 3.83 3.37
N VAL A 14 14.22 4.68 4.32
CA VAL A 14 12.83 5.14 4.42
C VAL A 14 12.41 5.90 3.16
N GLU A 15 13.28 6.75 2.61
CA GLU A 15 13.02 7.49 1.38
C GLU A 15 12.83 6.56 0.18
N THR A 16 13.69 5.56 0.02
CA THR A 16 13.53 4.54 -1.00
C THR A 16 12.21 3.80 -0.86
N ILE A 17 11.82 3.38 0.35
CA ILE A 17 10.54 2.70 0.60
C ILE A 17 9.36 3.61 0.22
N CYS A 18 9.38 4.89 0.62
CA CYS A 18 8.31 5.84 0.28
C CYS A 18 8.20 6.06 -1.24
N TYR A 19 9.32 6.14 -1.97
CA TYR A 19 9.28 6.29 -3.42
C TYR A 19 8.76 5.04 -4.13
N LEU A 20 9.19 3.84 -3.70
CA LEU A 20 8.68 2.58 -4.23
C LEU A 20 7.16 2.47 -4.07
N TYR A 21 6.64 2.80 -2.87
CA TYR A 21 5.20 2.82 -2.63
C TYR A 21 4.46 3.88 -3.45
N SER A 22 5.05 5.07 -3.61
CA SER A 22 4.43 6.15 -4.38
C SER A 22 4.27 5.75 -5.85
N ILE A 23 5.31 5.14 -6.44
CA ILE A 23 5.26 4.63 -7.81
C ILE A 23 4.20 3.53 -7.93
N LEU A 24 4.19 2.58 -6.99
CA LEU A 24 3.20 1.51 -6.97
C LEU A 24 1.78 2.06 -6.97
N PHE A 25 1.44 2.94 -6.02
CA PHE A 25 0.09 3.46 -5.88
C PHE A 25 -0.35 4.33 -7.05
N LEU A 26 0.55 5.16 -7.60
CA LEU A 26 0.22 5.94 -8.80
C LEU A 26 -0.04 5.03 -10.00
N TYR A 27 0.75 3.97 -10.14
CA TYR A 27 0.57 2.99 -11.20
C TYR A 27 -0.75 2.23 -11.07
N THR A 28 -1.05 1.71 -9.88
CA THR A 28 -2.29 0.97 -9.63
C THR A 28 -3.52 1.85 -9.76
N ALA A 29 -3.46 3.10 -9.28
CA ALA A 29 -4.57 4.04 -9.38
C ALA A 29 -4.85 4.40 -10.83
N SER A 30 -3.80 4.70 -11.60
CA SER A 30 -3.92 5.03 -13.03
C SER A 30 -4.51 3.85 -13.81
N SER A 31 -4.02 2.62 -13.57
CA SER A 31 -4.56 1.43 -14.22
C SER A 31 -6.05 1.20 -13.89
N LYS A 32 -6.47 1.46 -12.64
CA LYS A 32 -7.88 1.32 -12.23
C LYS A 32 -8.77 2.40 -12.82
N LEU A 33 -8.28 3.63 -12.93
CA LEU A 33 -9.05 4.74 -13.50
C LEU A 33 -9.19 4.61 -15.02
N MET A 34 -8.15 4.16 -15.73
CA MET A 34 -8.21 3.90 -17.17
C MET A 34 -9.15 2.73 -17.50
N GLY A 35 -9.14 1.69 -16.67
CA GLY A 35 -10.01 0.51 -16.79
C GLY A 35 -11.20 0.52 -15.82
N LEU A 36 -11.78 1.70 -15.54
CA LEU A 36 -12.77 1.83 -14.46
C LEU A 36 -14.01 0.93 -14.67
N SER A 37 -14.47 0.80 -15.91
CA SER A 37 -15.61 -0.06 -16.26
C SER A 37 -15.33 -1.53 -15.95
N ASP A 38 -14.14 -2.01 -16.31
CA ASP A 38 -13.72 -3.39 -16.05
C ASP A 38 -13.51 -3.62 -14.55
N PHE A 39 -12.93 -2.64 -13.84
CA PHE A 39 -12.76 -2.70 -12.40
C PHE A 39 -14.11 -2.75 -11.66
N LYS A 40 -15.07 -1.92 -12.06
CA LYS A 40 -16.44 -1.95 -11.54
C LYS A 40 -17.11 -3.31 -11.79
N LEU A 41 -16.97 -3.85 -12.99
CA LEU A 41 -17.53 -5.17 -13.33
C LEU A 41 -16.91 -6.28 -12.50
N GLN A 42 -15.60 -6.25 -12.29
CA GLN A 42 -14.88 -7.22 -11.46
C GLN A 42 -15.34 -7.16 -9.99
N LEU A 43 -15.47 -5.95 -9.44
CA LEU A 43 -16.01 -5.74 -8.10
C LEU A 43 -17.48 -6.20 -8.01
N GLY A 44 -18.28 -5.93 -9.05
CA GLY A 44 -19.69 -6.34 -9.16
C GLY A 44 -19.91 -7.85 -9.12
N ARG A 45 -18.93 -8.64 -9.59
CA ARG A 45 -18.97 -10.11 -9.54
C ARG A 45 -18.58 -10.69 -8.18
N SER A 46 -18.02 -9.88 -7.28
CA SER A 46 -17.67 -10.30 -5.92
C SER A 46 -18.93 -10.33 -5.06
N GLN A 47 -19.18 -11.45 -4.38
CA GLN A 47 -20.32 -11.56 -3.46
C GLN A 47 -20.26 -10.51 -2.33
N LEU A 48 -19.05 -10.13 -1.90
CA LEU A 48 -18.85 -9.21 -0.80
C LEU A 48 -18.80 -7.75 -1.25
N LEU A 49 -18.08 -7.45 -2.33
CA LEU A 49 -17.88 -6.08 -2.80
C LEU A 49 -18.92 -5.63 -3.83
N GLY A 50 -19.70 -6.55 -4.40
CA GLY A 50 -20.68 -6.28 -5.46
C GLY A 50 -21.64 -5.13 -5.14
N PRO A 51 -22.31 -5.12 -3.97
CA PRO A 51 -23.21 -4.03 -3.58
C PRO A 51 -22.53 -2.67 -3.46
N PHE A 52 -21.22 -2.65 -3.23
CA PHE A 52 -20.42 -1.43 -3.04
C PHE A 52 -19.48 -1.15 -4.22
N ALA A 53 -19.61 -1.90 -5.32
CA ALA A 53 -18.65 -1.88 -6.43
C ALA A 53 -18.44 -0.48 -7.00
N GLU A 54 -19.51 0.30 -7.13
CA GLU A 54 -19.43 1.68 -7.64
C GLU A 54 -18.65 2.62 -6.72
N TRP A 55 -18.91 2.55 -5.42
CA TRP A 55 -18.22 3.37 -4.42
C TRP A 55 -16.74 2.97 -4.32
N ILE A 56 -16.46 1.68 -4.21
CA ILE A 56 -15.11 1.14 -4.07
C ILE A 56 -14.27 1.44 -5.33
N ALA A 57 -14.87 1.37 -6.51
CA ALA A 57 -14.19 1.67 -7.77
C ALA A 57 -13.62 3.08 -7.83
N TRP A 58 -14.21 4.05 -7.14
CA TRP A 58 -13.73 5.43 -7.05
C TRP A 58 -12.87 5.70 -5.82
N ILE A 59 -13.29 5.17 -4.65
CA ILE A 59 -12.61 5.44 -3.37
C ILE A 59 -11.21 4.83 -3.36
N VAL A 60 -11.05 3.61 -3.89
CA VAL A 60 -9.76 2.92 -3.84
C VAL A 60 -8.67 3.65 -4.64
N PRO A 61 -8.86 4.00 -5.92
CA PRO A 61 -7.87 4.78 -6.66
C PRO A 61 -7.60 6.15 -6.04
N LEU A 62 -8.62 6.80 -5.48
CA LEU A 62 -8.46 8.09 -4.80
C LEU A 62 -7.57 7.96 -3.57
N LEU A 63 -7.79 6.93 -2.73
CA LEU A 63 -6.95 6.64 -1.57
C LEU A 63 -5.51 6.32 -1.96
N GLU A 64 -5.30 5.56 -3.04
CA GLU A 64 -3.97 5.26 -3.58
C GLU A 64 -3.22 6.55 -3.97
N ILE A 65 -3.88 7.47 -4.69
CA ILE A 65 -3.29 8.76 -5.08
C ILE A 65 -2.97 9.62 -3.84
N VAL A 66 -3.90 9.71 -2.89
CA VAL A 66 -3.70 10.48 -1.65
C VAL A 66 -2.51 9.93 -0.86
N LEU A 67 -2.42 8.61 -0.69
CA LEU A 67 -1.29 7.99 0.02
C LEU A 67 0.03 8.22 -0.71
N ALA A 68 0.06 8.17 -2.06
CA ALA A 68 1.24 8.48 -2.83
C ALA A 68 1.74 9.92 -2.56
N ILE A 69 0.83 10.90 -2.57
CA ILE A 69 1.19 12.31 -2.29
C ILE A 69 1.70 12.46 -0.85
N LEU A 70 1.06 11.80 0.12
CA LEU A 70 1.47 11.85 1.53
C LEU A 70 2.84 11.19 1.76
N LEU A 71 3.17 10.11 1.04
CA LEU A 71 4.48 9.45 1.10
C LEU A 71 5.61 10.34 0.55
N LEU A 72 5.33 11.14 -0.47
CA LEU A 72 6.29 12.12 -0.99
C LEU A 72 6.50 13.30 -0.02
N THR A 73 5.51 13.58 0.83
CA THR A 73 5.56 14.69 1.78
C THR A 73 6.22 14.26 3.10
N LYS A 74 7.44 14.76 3.37
CA LYS A 74 8.28 14.36 4.52
C LYS A 74 7.56 14.37 5.87
N VAL A 75 6.67 15.35 6.09
CA VAL A 75 5.90 15.53 7.33
C VAL A 75 4.90 14.38 7.56
N TYR A 76 4.30 13.87 6.48
CA TYR A 76 3.22 12.87 6.54
C TYR A 76 3.70 11.44 6.32
N ARG A 77 4.98 11.20 6.03
CA ARG A 77 5.54 9.87 5.72
C ARG A 77 5.13 8.78 6.71
N LEU A 78 5.20 9.03 8.01
CA LEU A 78 4.85 8.01 9.01
C LEU A 78 3.37 7.63 8.93
N VAL A 79 2.48 8.62 8.85
CA VAL A 79 1.03 8.42 8.69
C VAL A 79 0.74 7.71 7.38
N ALA A 80 1.40 8.10 6.31
CA ALA A 80 1.23 7.50 4.99
C ALA A 80 1.71 6.05 4.94
N LEU A 81 2.80 5.70 5.64
CA LEU A 81 3.28 4.32 5.77
C LEU A 81 2.28 3.46 6.55
N TYR A 82 1.69 3.97 7.63
CA TYR A 82 0.60 3.28 8.33
C TYR A 82 -0.63 3.09 7.43
N GLY A 83 -1.03 4.13 6.69
CA GLY A 83 -2.12 4.03 5.71
C GLY A 83 -1.82 3.01 4.60
N SER A 84 -0.57 2.98 4.13
CA SER A 84 -0.11 2.00 3.12
C SER A 84 -0.15 0.57 3.66
N LEU A 85 0.27 0.36 4.91
CA LEU A 85 0.21 -0.93 5.59
C LEU A 85 -1.24 -1.42 5.70
N ILE A 86 -2.15 -0.55 6.15
CA ILE A 86 -3.58 -0.87 6.27
C ILE A 86 -4.17 -1.22 4.91
N LEU A 87 -3.93 -0.38 3.90
CA LEU A 87 -4.48 -0.59 2.56
C LEU A 87 -3.98 -1.91 1.94
N MET A 88 -2.67 -2.20 2.02
CA MET A 88 -2.11 -3.46 1.52
C MET A 88 -2.65 -4.68 2.30
N SER A 89 -2.87 -4.53 3.61
CA SER A 89 -3.44 -5.60 4.43
C SER A 89 -4.90 -5.88 4.08
N LEU A 90 -5.70 -4.84 3.84
CA LEU A 90 -7.08 -4.97 3.38
C LEU A 90 -7.17 -5.65 2.01
N PHE A 91 -6.31 -5.25 1.06
CA PHE A 91 -6.24 -5.93 -0.23
C PHE A 91 -5.85 -7.40 -0.09
N THR A 92 -4.86 -7.71 0.74
CA THR A 92 -4.43 -9.09 0.99
C THR A 92 -5.55 -9.91 1.62
N GLY A 93 -6.21 -9.39 2.65
CA GLY A 93 -7.35 -10.04 3.31
C GLY A 93 -8.51 -10.29 2.34
N TYR A 94 -8.78 -9.34 1.45
CA TYR A 94 -9.79 -9.52 0.40
C TYR A 94 -9.43 -10.67 -0.56
N ILE A 95 -8.18 -10.75 -1.03
CA ILE A 95 -7.74 -11.84 -1.92
C ILE A 95 -7.84 -13.19 -1.19
N VAL A 96 -7.38 -13.28 0.05
CA VAL A 96 -7.46 -14.51 0.85
C VAL A 96 -8.90 -14.95 1.06
N TRP A 97 -9.81 -14.01 1.34
CA TRP A 97 -11.24 -14.29 1.41
C TRP A 97 -11.71 -14.86 0.08
N MET A 98 -11.48 -14.14 -1.01
CA MET A 98 -11.99 -14.52 -2.34
C MET A 98 -11.52 -15.92 -2.72
N LEU A 99 -10.25 -16.25 -2.51
CA LEU A 99 -9.69 -17.58 -2.82
C LEU A 99 -10.29 -18.70 -1.97
N ARG A 100 -10.73 -18.42 -0.74
CA ARG A 100 -11.23 -19.45 0.18
C ARG A 100 -12.74 -19.67 0.11
N PHE A 101 -13.50 -18.66 -0.29
CA PHE A 101 -14.97 -18.68 -0.23
C PHE A 101 -15.66 -18.50 -1.59
N SER A 102 -14.93 -18.25 -2.68
CA SER A 102 -15.53 -18.16 -4.02
C SER A 102 -15.43 -19.51 -4.74
N ASP A 103 -16.57 -20.15 -4.99
CA ASP A 103 -16.64 -21.43 -5.70
C ASP A 103 -16.11 -21.35 -7.15
N HIS A 104 -16.16 -20.15 -7.74
CA HIS A 104 -15.61 -19.86 -9.07
C HIS A 104 -14.70 -18.64 -8.99
N ILE A 105 -13.45 -18.81 -9.43
CA ILE A 105 -12.46 -17.73 -9.49
C ILE A 105 -12.88 -16.82 -10.67
N PRO A 106 -13.31 -15.56 -10.42
CA PRO A 106 -13.70 -14.69 -11.50
C PRO A 106 -12.48 -14.41 -12.40
N CYS A 107 -12.69 -14.49 -13.72
CA CYS A 107 -11.70 -14.14 -14.72
C CYS A 107 -11.04 -12.80 -14.36
N SER A 108 -9.71 -12.77 -14.35
CA SER A 108 -8.95 -11.58 -13.98
C SER A 108 -8.98 -10.58 -15.13
N CYS A 109 -9.96 -9.69 -15.13
CA CYS A 109 -10.09 -8.60 -16.12
C CYS A 109 -9.61 -7.24 -15.56
N GLY A 110 -8.81 -7.22 -14.49
CA GLY A 110 -8.56 -6.04 -13.65
C GLY A 110 -7.24 -5.29 -13.85
N GLY A 111 -6.81 -5.00 -15.08
CA GLY A 111 -5.54 -4.28 -15.34
C GLY A 111 -4.30 -5.12 -15.06
N VAL A 112 -3.16 -4.53 -14.70
CA VAL A 112 -1.83 -5.23 -14.62
C VAL A 112 -1.80 -6.41 -13.62
N ILE A 113 -2.81 -6.52 -12.77
CA ILE A 113 -3.05 -7.61 -11.83
C ILE A 113 -3.70 -8.84 -12.53
N SER A 114 -4.06 -8.75 -13.81
CA SER A 114 -4.59 -9.87 -14.60
C SER A 114 -3.54 -10.87 -15.10
N SER A 115 -2.27 -10.49 -15.15
CA SER A 115 -1.20 -11.34 -15.68
C SER A 115 -0.41 -12.11 -14.61
N MET A 116 -0.41 -11.64 -13.36
CA MET A 116 0.14 -12.35 -12.20
C MET A 116 -0.99 -13.12 -11.54
N GLY A 117 -0.87 -14.45 -11.37
CA GLY A 117 -1.91 -15.24 -10.70
C GLY A 117 -2.19 -14.76 -9.27
N TRP A 118 -3.32 -15.17 -8.69
CA TRP A 118 -3.75 -14.74 -7.34
C TRP A 118 -2.72 -15.02 -6.24
N GLU A 119 -2.05 -16.18 -6.28
CA GLU A 119 -0.96 -16.52 -5.35
C GLU A 119 0.23 -15.55 -5.47
N THR A 120 0.59 -15.18 -6.70
CA THR A 120 1.66 -14.20 -6.95
C THR A 120 1.27 -12.83 -6.38
N HIS A 121 0.00 -12.43 -6.44
CA HIS A 121 -0.49 -11.21 -5.80
C HIS A 121 -0.38 -11.23 -4.28
N LEU A 122 -0.64 -12.38 -3.65
CA LEU A 122 -0.46 -12.52 -2.21
C LEU A 122 1.00 -12.32 -1.80
N VAL A 123 1.94 -12.95 -2.52
CA VAL A 123 3.38 -12.77 -2.28
C VAL A 123 3.79 -11.32 -2.51
N PHE A 124 3.29 -10.69 -3.58
CA PHE A 124 3.55 -9.30 -3.89
C PHE A 124 3.07 -8.37 -2.77
N ASN A 125 1.83 -8.50 -2.32
CA ASN A 125 1.32 -7.68 -1.23
C ASN A 125 2.05 -7.94 0.09
N ALA A 126 2.40 -9.19 0.39
CA ALA A 126 3.18 -9.54 1.58
C ALA A 126 4.56 -8.85 1.58
N PHE A 127 5.23 -8.81 0.43
CA PHE A 127 6.48 -8.06 0.26
C PHE A 127 6.30 -6.58 0.60
N TRP A 128 5.25 -5.93 0.08
CA TRP A 128 4.97 -4.53 0.40
C TRP A 128 4.67 -4.33 1.89
N ILE A 129 3.83 -5.17 2.49
CA ILE A 129 3.54 -5.14 3.94
C ILE A 129 4.83 -5.16 4.77
N VAL A 130 5.78 -6.04 4.44
CA VAL A 130 7.08 -6.10 5.12
C VAL A 130 7.87 -4.80 4.94
N LEU A 131 7.89 -4.21 3.74
CA LEU A 131 8.54 -2.91 3.51
C LEU A 131 7.91 -1.79 4.33
N ALA A 132 6.58 -1.72 4.43
CA ALA A 132 5.91 -0.72 5.27
C ALA A 132 6.30 -0.88 6.74
N LEU A 133 6.32 -2.10 7.27
CA LEU A 133 6.75 -2.38 8.65
C LEU A 133 8.19 -1.92 8.90
N ILE A 134 9.11 -2.22 7.97
CA ILE A 134 10.51 -1.75 8.06
C ILE A 134 10.55 -0.21 8.10
N GLY A 135 9.82 0.45 7.19
CA GLY A 135 9.75 1.91 7.13
C GLY A 135 9.24 2.53 8.45
N ILE A 136 8.15 1.98 9.00
CA ILE A 136 7.54 2.42 10.26
C ILE A 136 8.53 2.28 11.42
N VAL A 137 9.12 1.09 11.59
CA VAL A 137 10.07 0.82 12.68
C VAL A 137 11.28 1.75 12.60
N LEU A 138 11.82 2.00 11.39
CA LEU A 138 12.94 2.92 11.21
C LEU A 138 12.56 4.38 11.54
N MET A 139 11.38 4.82 11.14
CA MET A 139 10.89 6.17 11.43
C MET A 139 10.60 6.39 12.91
N GLU A 140 9.93 5.46 13.58
CA GLU A 140 9.62 5.57 15.01
C GLU A 140 10.89 5.58 15.87
N ASN A 141 11.85 4.72 15.55
CA ASN A 141 13.13 4.69 16.24
C ASN A 141 13.91 6.00 16.09
N THR A 142 13.75 6.68 14.96
CA THR A 142 14.37 7.99 14.72
C THR A 142 13.63 9.10 15.48
N ARG A 143 12.29 9.06 15.51
CA ARG A 143 11.45 10.01 16.26
C ARG A 143 11.71 9.94 17.77
N LYS A 144 11.74 8.74 18.36
CA LYS A 144 12.01 8.53 19.80
C LYS A 144 13.39 9.08 20.22
N LYS A 145 14.42 8.90 19.39
CA LYS A 145 15.77 9.44 19.65
C LYS A 145 15.83 10.97 19.61
N SER A 146 15.04 11.61 18.75
CA SER A 146 14.94 13.08 18.71
C SER A 146 14.29 13.64 19.97
N THR A 147 13.25 12.98 20.49
CA THR A 147 12.56 13.42 21.72
C THR A 147 13.43 13.24 22.95
N SER A 148 14.12 12.10 23.11
CA SER A 148 15.00 11.85 24.27
C SER A 148 16.17 12.82 24.36
N LYS A 149 16.66 13.36 23.23
CA LYS A 149 17.76 14.33 23.24
C LYS A 149 17.34 15.72 23.76
N ASN A 150 16.05 16.06 23.67
CA ASN A 150 15.50 17.34 24.12
C ASN A 150 15.05 17.33 25.59
N THR A 151 15.03 16.18 26.27
CA THR A 151 14.65 16.06 27.70
C THR A 151 15.85 16.03 28.63
N VAL A 152 17.08 16.05 28.09
CA VAL A 152 18.35 16.01 28.85
C VAL A 152 19.14 17.32 28.69
N GLN A 153 18.52 18.36 28.11
CA GLN A 153 19.02 19.73 28.11
C GLN A 153 18.08 20.61 28.92
#